data_AF-A0A1L8MBL0-F1
#
_entry.id   AF-A0A1L8MBL0-F1
#
_cell.length_a   1.000
_cell.length_b   1.000
_cell.length_c   1.000
_cell.angle_alpha   90.00
_cell.angle_beta   90.00
_cell.angle_gamma   90.00
#
_symmetry.space_group_name_H-M   'P 1'
#
loop_
_entity.id
_entity.type
_entity.pdbx_description
1 polymer ?
#
loop_
_entity_poly.entity_id
_entity_poly.type
_entity_poly.pdbx_seq_one_letter_code
_entity_poly.pdbx_strand_id
1 'polypeptide(L)'
;MTEDTTTKKTKKTIEDKAKANADKQRRFRQRQKDAGKKLVRGYVTPEAKACYDEIREKTDWTDSEAMSNAMRLMYAAYKCGQIKLLNEWLRKNNR
;
A
#
# COMPACT_ATOMS: atom_id res chain seq x y z
N MET A 1 -52.83 -18.18 -6.85
CA MET A 1 -51.77 -18.90 -6.10
C MET A 1 -50.38 -18.84 -6.75
N THR A 2 -50.13 -18.00 -7.78
CA THR A 2 -48.89 -18.00 -8.58
C THR A 2 -47.96 -16.79 -8.38
N GLU A 3 -48.40 -15.76 -7.64
CA GLU A 3 -47.63 -14.51 -7.45
C GLU A 3 -46.56 -14.62 -6.35
N ASP A 4 -46.80 -15.48 -5.36
CA ASP A 4 -45.96 -15.61 -4.16
C ASP A 4 -44.61 -16.31 -4.45
N THR A 5 -44.60 -17.23 -5.41
CA THR A 5 -43.40 -17.95 -5.88
C THR A 5 -42.45 -17.04 -6.64
N THR A 6 -42.98 -16.08 -7.42
CA THR A 6 -42.19 -15.15 -8.24
C THR A 6 -41.47 -14.13 -7.36
N THR A 7 -42.17 -13.63 -6.33
CA THR A 7 -41.62 -12.66 -5.37
C THR A 7 -40.51 -13.27 -4.50
N LYS A 8 -40.68 -14.53 -4.05
CA LYS A 8 -39.62 -15.27 -3.33
C LYS A 8 -38.39 -15.52 -4.19
N LYS A 9 -38.56 -15.85 -5.48
CA LYS A 9 -37.44 -16.08 -6.40
C LYS A 9 -36.63 -14.80 -6.58
N THR A 10 -37.28 -13.66 -6.79
CA THR A 10 -36.61 -12.36 -6.96
C THR A 10 -35.85 -11.90 -5.72
N LYS A 11 -36.40 -12.11 -4.51
CA LYS A 11 -35.70 -11.81 -3.25
C LYS A 11 -34.43 -12.64 -3.09
N LYS A 12 -34.50 -13.95 -3.36
CA LYS A 12 -33.33 -14.85 -3.30
C LYS A 12 -32.21 -14.41 -4.26
N THR A 13 -32.55 -13.98 -5.47
CA THR A 13 -31.56 -13.49 -6.44
C THR A 13 -30.89 -12.17 -6.00
N ILE A 14 -31.58 -11.34 -5.22
CA ILE A 14 -31.03 -10.09 -4.67
C ILE A 14 -30.06 -10.42 -3.51
N GLU A 15 -30.44 -11.35 -2.63
CA GLU A 15 -29.60 -11.82 -1.53
C GLU A 15 -28.31 -12.48 -2.04
N ASP A 16 -28.40 -13.31 -3.08
CA ASP A 16 -27.25 -13.95 -3.71
C ASP A 16 -26.29 -12.92 -4.33
N LYS A 17 -26.82 -11.87 -4.97
CA LYS A 17 -26.03 -10.75 -5.51
C LYS A 17 -25.35 -9.94 -4.40
N ALA A 18 -26.06 -9.67 -3.31
CA ALA A 18 -25.50 -8.95 -2.16
C ALA A 18 -24.34 -9.74 -1.52
N LYS A 19 -24.51 -11.06 -1.36
CA LYS A 19 -23.47 -11.96 -0.84
C LYS A 19 -22.25 -12.01 -1.76
N ALA A 20 -22.45 -12.12 -3.07
CA ALA A 20 -21.36 -12.10 -4.05
C ALA A 20 -20.57 -10.78 -4.03
N ASN A 21 -21.24 -9.65 -3.84
CA ASN A 21 -20.59 -8.34 -3.72
C ASN A 21 -19.78 -8.22 -2.43
N ALA A 22 -20.34 -8.68 -1.30
CA ALA A 22 -19.64 -8.73 -0.03
C ALA A 22 -18.38 -9.61 -0.09
N ASP A 23 -18.45 -10.78 -0.72
CA ASP A 23 -17.31 -11.66 -0.93
C ASP A 23 -16.26 -11.04 -1.85
N LYS A 24 -16.68 -10.34 -2.91
CA LYS A 24 -15.78 -9.59 -3.79
C LYS A 24 -15.02 -8.50 -3.02
N GLN A 25 -15.70 -7.74 -2.18
CA GLN A 25 -15.09 -6.71 -1.34
C GLN A 25 -14.18 -7.32 -0.27
N ARG A 26 -14.55 -8.45 0.33
CA ARG A 26 -13.68 -9.20 1.25
C ARG A 26 -12.39 -9.65 0.56
N ARG A 27 -12.48 -10.27 -0.62
CA ARG A 27 -11.33 -10.70 -1.42
C ARG A 27 -10.48 -9.53 -1.91
N PHE A 28 -11.08 -8.39 -2.22
CA PHE A 28 -10.36 -7.16 -2.57
C PHE A 28 -9.58 -6.61 -1.36
N ARG A 29 -10.23 -6.50 -0.19
CA ARG A 29 -9.56 -6.08 1.06
C ARG A 29 -8.44 -7.05 1.46
N GLN A 30 -8.66 -8.36 1.31
CA GLN A 30 -7.65 -9.37 1.58
C GLN A 30 -6.47 -9.27 0.61
N ARG A 31 -6.73 -9.14 -0.70
CA ARG A 31 -5.66 -8.89 -1.70
C ARG A 31 -4.90 -7.59 -1.42
N GLN A 32 -5.57 -6.53 -0.99
CA GLN A 32 -4.91 -5.26 -0.62
C GLN A 32 -4.10 -5.39 0.68
N LYS A 33 -4.56 -6.20 1.64
CA LYS A 33 -3.85 -6.54 2.87
C LYS A 33 -2.60 -7.38 2.57
N ASP A 34 -2.73 -8.39 1.72
CA ASP A 34 -1.67 -9.32 1.32
C ASP A 34 -0.67 -8.68 0.35
N ALA A 35 -1.13 -7.80 -0.55
CA ALA A 35 -0.27 -6.98 -1.40
C ALA A 35 0.48 -5.89 -0.63
N GLY A 36 0.07 -5.64 0.63
CA GLY A 36 0.77 -4.84 1.62
C GLY A 36 1.34 -3.55 1.04
N LYS A 37 0.50 -2.62 0.58
CA LYS A 37 0.89 -1.25 0.16
C LYS A 37 2.14 -1.09 -0.74
N LYS A 38 2.65 -2.15 -1.41
CA LYS A 38 3.90 -2.21 -2.21
C LYS A 38 3.83 -1.39 -3.52
N LEU A 39 3.49 -0.11 -3.43
CA LEU A 39 3.37 0.81 -4.57
C LEU A 39 4.74 1.30 -5.07
N VAL A 40 5.78 1.17 -4.25
CA VAL A 40 7.07 1.81 -4.49
C VAL A 40 7.99 0.99 -5.43
N ARG A 41 7.77 -0.33 -5.55
CA ARG A 41 8.76 -1.27 -6.16
C ARG A 41 9.13 -1.02 -7.63
N GLY A 42 8.28 -0.31 -8.39
CA GLY A 42 8.49 -0.07 -9.83
C GLY A 42 9.26 1.20 -10.16
N TYR A 43 9.44 2.08 -9.17
CA TYR A 43 10.04 3.41 -9.36
C TYR A 43 11.33 3.59 -8.55
N VAL A 44 11.81 2.54 -7.89
CA VAL A 44 13.01 2.58 -7.05
C VAL A 44 14.04 1.57 -7.54
N THR A 45 15.30 1.95 -7.46
CA THR A 45 16.42 1.05 -7.77
C THR A 45 16.53 -0.04 -6.70
N PRO A 46 17.25 -1.15 -6.95
CA PRO A 46 17.48 -2.19 -5.95
C PRO A 46 18.12 -1.67 -4.65
N GLU A 47 19.02 -0.68 -4.74
CA GLU A 47 19.70 -0.06 -3.60
C GLU A 47 18.71 0.72 -2.74
N ALA A 48 17.89 1.56 -3.38
CA ALA A 48 16.83 2.31 -2.71
C ALA A 48 15.78 1.37 -2.07
N LYS A 49 15.51 0.22 -2.70
CA LYS A 49 14.63 -0.81 -2.13
C LYS A 49 15.24 -1.42 -0.87
N ALA A 50 16.56 -1.69 -0.85
CA ALA A 50 17.23 -2.20 0.34
C ALA A 50 17.17 -1.20 1.51
N CYS A 51 17.39 0.10 1.23
CA CYS A 51 17.22 1.18 2.20
C CYS A 51 15.79 1.23 2.74
N TYR A 52 14.81 1.10 1.86
CA TYR A 52 13.39 1.08 2.22
C TYR A 52 13.03 -0.11 3.13
N ASP A 53 13.48 -1.32 2.77
CA ASP A 53 13.20 -2.53 3.55
C ASP A 53 13.80 -2.41 4.96
N GLU A 54 15.03 -1.90 5.10
CA GLU A 54 15.70 -1.69 6.39
C GLU A 54 14.98 -0.63 7.26
N ILE A 55 14.55 0.48 6.67
CA ILE A 55 13.78 1.51 7.38
C ILE A 55 12.46 0.91 7.88
N ARG A 56 11.76 0.16 7.03
CA ARG A 56 10.50 -0.49 7.39
C ARG A 56 10.65 -1.47 8.55
N GLU A 57 11.70 -2.28 8.55
CA GLU A 57 12.00 -3.22 9.63
C GLU A 57 12.26 -2.51 10.97
N LYS A 58 12.98 -1.39 10.96
CA LYS A 58 13.37 -0.67 12.19
C LYS A 58 12.27 0.23 12.75
N THR A 59 11.35 0.71 11.92
CA THR A 59 10.37 1.75 12.30
C THR A 59 8.93 1.28 12.39
N ASP A 60 8.64 0.10 11.83
CA ASP A 60 7.29 -0.42 11.61
C ASP A 60 6.36 0.51 10.81
N TRP A 61 6.91 1.50 10.10
CA TRP A 61 6.12 2.42 9.29
C TRP A 61 5.45 1.69 8.14
N THR A 62 4.19 2.00 7.88
CA THR A 62 3.53 1.56 6.64
C THR A 62 4.14 2.26 5.41
N ASP A 63 3.96 1.71 4.21
CA ASP A 63 4.56 2.25 2.97
C ASP A 63 4.21 3.74 2.75
N SER A 64 2.98 4.14 3.11
CA SER A 64 2.55 5.53 3.02
C SER A 64 3.32 6.42 3.99
N GLU A 65 3.53 5.97 5.24
CA GLU A 65 4.29 6.71 6.25
C GLU A 65 5.76 6.80 5.86
N ALA A 66 6.35 5.70 5.39
CA ALA A 66 7.72 5.68 4.92
C ALA A 66 7.94 6.67 3.76
N MET A 67 7.05 6.70 2.76
CA MET A 67 7.16 7.64 1.65
C MET A 67 6.92 9.09 2.07
N SER A 68 5.89 9.36 2.87
CA SER A 68 5.61 10.71 3.38
C SER A 68 6.76 11.24 4.25
N ASN A 69 7.31 10.41 5.13
CA ASN A 69 8.42 10.78 5.99
C ASN A 69 9.72 10.96 5.19
N ALA A 70 10.02 10.08 4.23
CA ALA A 70 11.19 10.24 3.36
C ALA A 70 11.19 11.58 2.63
N MET A 71 10.04 12.00 2.08
CA MET A 71 9.91 13.29 1.39
C MET A 71 10.16 14.48 2.35
N ARG A 72 9.61 14.41 3.58
CA ARG A 72 9.78 15.45 4.60
C ARG A 72 11.22 15.52 5.12
N LEU A 73 11.87 14.37 5.32
CA LEU A 73 13.27 14.29 5.73
C LEU A 73 14.20 14.80 4.64
N MET A 74 13.95 14.47 3.38
CA MET A 74 14.69 15.03 2.24
C MET A 74 14.56 16.56 2.18
N TYR A 75 13.35 17.08 2.39
CA TYR A 75 13.13 18.53 2.48
C TYR A 75 13.89 19.16 3.66
N ALA A 76 13.86 18.53 4.85
CA ALA A 76 14.62 18.99 6.00
C ALA A 76 16.14 18.99 5.73
N ALA A 77 16.67 17.93 5.12
CA ALA A 77 18.07 17.86 4.72
C ALA A 77 18.48 18.97 3.75
N TYR A 78 17.60 19.33 2.80
CA TYR A 78 17.80 20.50 1.94
C TYR A 78 17.83 21.79 2.76
N LYS A 79 16.83 22.02 3.63
CA LYS A 79 16.73 23.24 4.45
C LYS A 79 17.91 23.40 5.42
N CYS A 80 18.46 22.29 5.91
CA CYS A 80 19.62 22.28 6.80
C CYS A 80 20.97 22.25 6.06
N GLY A 81 20.99 22.31 4.71
CA GLY A 81 22.23 22.29 3.91
C GLY A 81 22.96 20.94 3.93
N GLN A 82 22.32 19.87 4.40
CA GLN A 82 22.91 18.54 4.57
C GLN A 82 22.83 17.66 3.31
N ILE A 83 22.06 18.07 2.30
CA ILE A 83 21.76 17.21 1.13
C ILE A 83 23.01 16.72 0.39
N LYS A 84 24.05 17.55 0.25
CA LYS A 84 25.32 17.16 -0.39
C LYS A 84 26.04 16.08 0.43
N LEU A 85 26.17 16.29 1.73
CA LEU A 85 26.80 15.34 2.65
C LEU A 85 26.11 13.97 2.63
N LEU A 86 24.78 13.96 2.69
CA LEU A 86 24.00 12.72 2.68
C LEU A 86 24.12 12.00 1.33
N ASN A 87 24.10 12.73 0.21
CA ASN A 87 24.30 12.13 -1.11
C ASN A 87 25.70 11.53 -1.28
N GLU A 88 26.74 12.18 -0.75
CA GLU A 88 28.09 11.62 -0.74
C GLU A 88 28.18 10.36 0.12
N TRP A 89 27.49 10.33 1.26
CA TRP A 89 27.39 9.14 2.10
C TRP A 89 26.73 7.99 1.35
N LEU A 90 25.61 8.22 0.66
CA LEU A 90 24.92 7.21 -0.14
C LEU A 90 25.86 6.60 -1.21
N ARG A 91 26.56 7.44 -1.97
CA ARG A 91 27.53 6.98 -2.99
C ARG A 91 28.66 6.13 -2.40
N LYS A 92 29.24 6.55 -1.27
CA LYS A 92 30.35 5.83 -0.61
C LYS A 92 29.92 4.46 -0.07
N ASN A 93 28.65 4.30 0.27
CA ASN A 93 28.12 3.08 0.88
C ASN A 93 27.29 2.23 -0.10
N ASN A 94 27.22 2.61 -1.38
CA ASN A 94 26.43 1.96 -2.42
C ASN A 94 24.96 1.79 -2.02
N ARG A 95 24.35 2.91 -1.60
CA ARG A 95 22.96 3.03 -1.14
C ARG A 95 22.14 3.97 -2.01
#